data_AF-A0A1F5DMY6-F1
#
_entry.id   AF-A0A1F5DMY6-F1
#
_cell.length_a   1.000
_cell.length_b   1.000
_cell.length_c   1.000
_cell.angle_alpha   90.00
_cell.angle_beta   90.00
_cell.angle_gamma   90.00
#
_symmetry.space_group_name_H-M   'P 1'
#
loop_
_entity.id
_entity.type
_entity.pdbx_description
1 polymer ?
#
loop_
_entity_poly.entity_id
_entity_poly.type
_entity_poly.pdbx_seq_one_letter_code
_entity_poly.pdbx_strand_id
1 'polypeptide(L)'
;MRRIAVIVGSKTDLKQCGQGLEYLRQESQANRVKLIGGILASSIHRATEFTLKKLRELHSSKSPPDVLITGAGWANHLTGMCDAYLRYTLGDTKIVVVGVAFEDSDNQNHTLASRLSISEVPKTQVVFSDKLGSFEDQNGFLRACRFAVNGVLPAIILPESRPPELLSLENALKEAL
;
A
#
# COMPACT_ATOMS: atom_id res chain seq x y z
N MET A 1 -18.44 4.01 -10.54
CA MET A 1 -17.36 3.07 -10.94
C MET A 1 -16.09 3.44 -10.19
N ARG A 2 -15.49 2.51 -9.45
CA ARG A 2 -14.25 2.74 -8.68
C ARG A 2 -13.02 2.51 -9.55
N ARG A 3 -12.02 3.38 -9.45
CA ARG A 3 -10.73 3.24 -10.15
C ARG A 3 -9.71 2.63 -9.20
N ILE A 4 -9.15 1.49 -9.56
CA ILE A 4 -8.26 0.73 -8.68
C ILE A 4 -6.92 0.52 -9.39
N ALA A 5 -5.82 0.76 -8.68
CA ALA A 5 -4.50 0.32 -9.07
C ALA A 5 -4.00 -0.76 -8.10
N VAL A 6 -3.15 -1.66 -8.58
CA VAL A 6 -2.56 -2.72 -7.75
C VAL A 6 -1.05 -2.74 -7.90
N ILE A 7 -0.33 -2.70 -6.78
CA ILE A 7 1.13 -2.89 -6.75
C ILE A 7 1.45 -4.00 -5.75
N VAL A 8 2.18 -5.03 -6.16
CA VAL A 8 2.65 -6.10 -5.26
C VAL A 8 4.17 -6.15 -5.25
N GLY A 9 4.76 -6.57 -4.13
CA GLY A 9 6.22 -6.60 -3.94
C GLY A 9 6.97 -7.47 -4.95
N SER A 10 6.34 -8.55 -5.42
CA SER A 10 6.96 -9.53 -6.30
C SER A 10 5.92 -10.35 -7.09
N LYS A 11 6.40 -11.12 -8.07
CA LYS A 11 5.55 -12.09 -8.79
C LYS A 11 5.17 -13.29 -7.92
N THR A 12 5.99 -13.66 -6.92
CA THR A 12 5.69 -14.78 -6.03
C THR A 12 4.51 -14.47 -5.12
N ASP A 13 4.34 -13.20 -4.74
CA ASP A 13 3.19 -12.71 -3.97
C ASP A 13 1.86 -12.87 -4.72
N LEU A 14 1.88 -12.92 -6.06
CA LEU A 14 0.67 -13.07 -6.88
C LEU A 14 -0.08 -14.38 -6.59
N LYS A 15 0.59 -15.40 -6.05
CA LYS A 15 -0.07 -16.66 -5.65
C LYS A 15 -1.16 -16.41 -4.60
N GLN A 16 -0.95 -15.48 -3.67
CA GLN A 16 -1.92 -15.09 -2.64
C GLN A 16 -2.96 -14.10 -3.17
N CYS A 17 -2.75 -13.54 -4.37
CA CYS A 17 -3.65 -12.55 -4.96
C CYS A 17 -4.76 -13.18 -5.82
N GLY A 18 -4.67 -14.47 -6.16
CA GLY A 18 -5.48 -15.11 -7.20
C GLY A 18 -6.99 -14.88 -7.07
N GLN A 19 -7.57 -15.13 -5.88
CA GLN A 19 -9.00 -14.93 -5.65
C GLN A 19 -9.43 -13.46 -5.72
N GLY A 20 -8.60 -12.54 -5.22
CA GLY A 20 -8.90 -11.11 -5.30
C GLY A 20 -8.78 -10.56 -6.72
N LEU A 21 -7.80 -11.01 -7.51
CA LEU A 21 -7.67 -10.65 -8.92
C LEU A 21 -8.86 -11.16 -9.74
N GLU A 22 -9.31 -12.38 -9.49
CA GLU A 22 -10.51 -12.93 -10.12
C GLU A 22 -11.77 -12.14 -9.74
N TYR A 23 -11.91 -11.76 -8.47
CA TYR A 23 -12.97 -10.87 -8.02
C TYR A 23 -12.93 -9.51 -8.75
N LEU A 24 -11.76 -8.87 -8.85
CA LEU A 24 -11.60 -7.61 -9.58
C LEU A 24 -11.92 -7.76 -11.07
N ARG A 25 -11.59 -8.90 -11.69
CA ARG A 25 -11.95 -9.20 -13.08
C ARG A 25 -13.47 -9.22 -13.25
N GLN A 26 -14.20 -9.92 -12.38
CA GLN A 26 -15.66 -10.00 -12.39
C GLN A 26 -16.30 -8.61 -12.19
N GLU A 27 -15.80 -7.83 -11.22
CA GLU A 27 -16.28 -6.47 -10.95
C GLU A 27 -15.98 -5.50 -12.10
N SER A 28 -14.88 -5.71 -12.83
CA SER A 28 -14.59 -4.96 -14.05
C SER A 28 -15.55 -5.33 -15.18
N GLN A 29 -15.89 -6.62 -15.34
CA GLN A 29 -16.89 -7.06 -16.32
C GLN A 29 -18.30 -6.54 -16.00
N ALA A 30 -18.61 -6.34 -14.72
CA ALA A 30 -19.84 -5.70 -14.26
C ALA A 30 -19.82 -4.16 -14.33
N ASN A 31 -18.79 -3.53 -14.93
CA ASN A 31 -18.61 -2.07 -15.01
C ASN A 31 -18.57 -1.34 -13.64
N ARG A 32 -18.26 -2.07 -12.56
CA ARG A 32 -18.15 -1.49 -11.22
C ARG A 32 -16.75 -0.98 -10.92
N VAL A 33 -15.74 -1.60 -11.52
CA VAL A 33 -14.32 -1.28 -11.35
C VAL A 33 -13.66 -0.96 -12.69
N LYS A 34 -12.71 -0.03 -12.67
CA LYS A 34 -11.74 0.18 -13.75
C LYS A 34 -10.33 0.01 -13.19
N LEU A 35 -9.56 -0.95 -13.70
CA LEU A 35 -8.15 -1.09 -13.35
C LEU A 35 -7.31 -0.01 -14.05
N ILE A 36 -6.52 0.73 -13.28
CA ILE A 36 -5.63 1.79 -13.76
C ILE A 36 -4.19 1.27 -13.72
N GLY A 37 -3.52 1.26 -14.87
CA GLY A 37 -2.11 0.85 -14.98
C GLY A 37 -1.82 -0.64 -14.85
N GLY A 38 -2.85 -1.49 -14.72
CA GLY A 38 -2.71 -2.93 -14.59
C GLY A 38 -2.25 -3.38 -13.20
N ILE A 39 -1.63 -4.56 -13.12
CA ILE A 39 -1.04 -5.11 -11.89
C ILE A 39 0.47 -4.97 -11.97
N LEU A 40 1.06 -4.15 -11.11
CA LEU A 40 2.50 -3.92 -11.07
C LEU A 40 3.15 -4.82 -10.01
N ALA A 41 4.02 -5.74 -10.42
CA ALA A 41 4.89 -6.47 -9.49
C ALA A 41 6.25 -5.77 -9.40
N SER A 42 6.51 -5.05 -8.31
CA SER A 42 7.77 -4.32 -8.10
C SER A 42 8.15 -4.23 -6.62
N SER A 43 9.43 -4.43 -6.34
CA SER A 43 9.98 -4.37 -4.99
C SER A 43 10.46 -2.96 -4.67
N ILE A 44 9.97 -2.38 -3.58
CA ILE A 44 10.45 -1.07 -3.12
C ILE A 44 11.92 -1.10 -2.67
N HIS A 45 12.47 -2.27 -2.32
CA HIS A 45 13.86 -2.41 -1.88
C HIS A 45 14.83 -2.67 -3.03
N ARG A 46 14.37 -3.32 -4.12
CA ARG A 46 15.23 -3.69 -5.26
C ARG A 46 15.03 -2.82 -6.50
N ALA A 47 13.91 -2.10 -6.58
CA ALA A 47 13.51 -1.29 -7.71
C ALA A 47 12.84 0.01 -7.26
N THR A 48 13.41 0.67 -6.24
CA THR A 48 12.83 1.85 -5.57
C THR A 48 12.44 2.94 -6.56
N GLU A 49 13.39 3.41 -7.37
CA GLU A 49 13.18 4.52 -8.31
C GLU A 49 12.09 4.20 -9.33
N PHE A 50 12.12 2.97 -9.87
CA PHE A 50 11.10 2.52 -10.82
C PHE A 50 9.71 2.46 -10.18
N THR A 51 9.60 1.94 -8.96
CA THR A 51 8.34 1.86 -8.22
C THR A 51 7.77 3.24 -7.95
N LEU A 52 8.59 4.18 -7.45
CA LEU A 52 8.17 5.54 -7.15
C LEU A 52 7.82 6.33 -8.43
N LYS A 53 8.57 6.12 -9.52
CA LYS A 53 8.24 6.68 -10.84
C LYS A 53 6.88 6.19 -11.31
N LYS A 54 6.59 4.90 -11.21
CA LYS A 54 5.28 4.35 -11.60
C LYS A 54 4.14 4.85 -10.72
N LEU A 55 4.37 5.00 -9.42
CA LEU A 55 3.39 5.61 -8.51
C LEU A 55 3.08 7.07 -8.90
N ARG A 56 4.11 7.86 -9.24
CA ARG A 56 3.94 9.23 -9.74
C ARG A 56 3.18 9.27 -11.07
N GLU A 57 3.49 8.37 -12.01
CA GLU A 57 2.77 8.24 -13.29
C GLU A 57 1.28 7.90 -13.08
N LEU A 58 0.95 7.01 -12.15
CA LEU A 58 -0.43 6.68 -11.78
C LEU A 58 -1.17 7.88 -11.22
N HIS A 59 -0.55 8.58 -10.26
CA HIS A 59 -1.08 9.79 -9.63
C HIS A 59 -1.33 10.91 -10.65
N SER A 60 -0.39 11.14 -11.57
CA SER A 60 -0.49 12.22 -12.56
C SER A 60 -1.26 11.83 -13.83
N SER A 61 -1.80 10.63 -13.90
CA SER A 61 -2.58 10.20 -15.06
C SER A 61 -3.87 11.03 -15.21
N LYS A 62 -4.44 11.08 -16.43
CA LYS A 62 -5.73 11.77 -16.68
C LYS A 62 -6.90 11.19 -15.85
N SER A 63 -6.72 10.00 -15.28
CA SER A 63 -7.73 9.31 -14.49
C SER A 63 -7.03 8.53 -13.38
N PRO A 64 -6.53 9.21 -12.33
CA PRO A 64 -5.81 8.56 -11.25
C PRO A 64 -6.73 7.55 -10.53
N PRO A 65 -6.15 6.53 -9.88
CA PRO A 65 -6.94 5.61 -9.08
C PRO A 65 -7.62 6.34 -7.91
N ASP A 66 -8.74 5.81 -7.44
CA ASP A 66 -9.33 6.20 -6.15
C ASP A 66 -8.70 5.38 -5.02
N VAL A 67 -8.30 4.14 -5.33
CA VAL A 67 -7.68 3.19 -4.39
C VAL A 67 -6.44 2.58 -5.01
N LEU A 68 -5.36 2.56 -4.22
CA LEU A 68 -4.17 1.77 -4.48
C LEU A 68 -4.16 0.58 -3.52
N ILE A 69 -4.39 -0.63 -4.05
CA ILE A 69 -4.17 -1.86 -3.29
C ILE A 69 -2.69 -2.19 -3.40
N THR A 70 -2.00 -2.31 -2.27
CA THR A 70 -0.58 -2.59 -2.24
C THR A 70 -0.22 -3.63 -1.19
N GLY A 71 0.70 -4.54 -1.50
CA GLY A 71 1.06 -5.62 -0.58
C GLY A 71 2.42 -6.24 -0.83
N ALA A 72 3.06 -6.73 0.23
CA ALA A 72 4.30 -7.48 0.19
C ALA A 72 4.38 -8.45 1.38
N GLY A 73 5.23 -9.47 1.27
CA GLY A 73 5.63 -10.29 2.41
C GLY A 73 6.79 -9.67 3.21
N TRP A 74 7.10 -10.28 4.35
CA TRP A 74 8.31 -9.99 5.15
C TRP A 74 8.35 -8.51 5.59
N ALA A 75 9.48 -7.80 5.46
CA ALA A 75 9.54 -6.37 5.75
C ALA A 75 8.74 -5.54 4.72
N ASN A 76 7.42 -5.40 4.94
CA ASN A 76 6.49 -4.81 4.00
C ASN A 76 6.53 -3.28 3.99
N HIS A 77 7.67 -2.72 3.58
CA HIS A 77 7.81 -1.26 3.43
C HIS A 77 7.12 -0.72 2.18
N LEU A 78 6.70 -1.57 1.24
CA LEU A 78 6.06 -1.12 0.01
C LEU A 78 4.79 -0.32 0.32
N THR A 79 3.96 -0.84 1.23
CA THR A 79 2.69 -0.22 1.65
C THR A 79 2.90 1.17 2.26
N GLY A 80 3.73 1.24 3.31
CA GLY A 80 4.07 2.48 3.99
C GLY A 80 4.79 3.48 3.09
N MET A 81 5.69 3.04 2.22
CA MET A 81 6.38 3.92 1.26
C MET A 81 5.42 4.49 0.21
N CYS A 82 4.45 3.69 -0.28
CA CYS A 82 3.44 4.21 -1.20
C CYS A 82 2.59 5.30 -0.54
N ASP A 83 2.11 5.07 0.69
CA ASP A 83 1.34 6.08 1.43
C ASP A 83 2.19 7.32 1.73
N ALA A 84 3.38 7.15 2.30
CA ALA A 84 4.27 8.26 2.62
C ALA A 84 4.64 9.09 1.39
N TYR A 85 4.96 8.46 0.26
CA TYR A 85 5.27 9.16 -0.98
C TYR A 85 4.07 9.95 -1.50
N LEU A 86 2.87 9.36 -1.48
CA LEU A 86 1.64 10.06 -1.84
C LEU A 86 1.39 11.27 -0.95
N ARG A 87 1.51 11.14 0.37
CA ARG A 87 1.21 12.24 1.31
C ARG A 87 2.30 13.31 1.36
N TYR A 88 3.54 12.90 1.65
CA TYR A 88 4.63 13.83 1.96
C TYR A 88 5.35 14.33 0.71
N THR A 89 5.36 13.58 -0.39
CA THR A 89 6.03 14.01 -1.63
C THR A 89 5.07 14.57 -2.66
N LEU A 90 3.92 13.92 -2.87
CA LEU A 90 2.96 14.35 -3.91
C LEU A 90 1.82 15.23 -3.39
N GLY A 91 1.64 15.33 -2.06
CA GLY A 91 0.54 16.10 -1.47
C GLY A 91 -0.84 15.52 -1.79
N ASP A 92 -0.93 14.22 -2.04
CA ASP A 92 -2.16 13.56 -2.45
C ASP A 92 -3.10 13.34 -1.24
N THR A 93 -4.36 13.75 -1.42
CA THR A 93 -5.47 13.58 -0.47
C THR A 93 -6.59 12.69 -1.02
N LYS A 94 -6.38 12.05 -2.17
CA LYS A 94 -7.46 11.40 -2.94
C LYS A 94 -7.29 9.90 -3.06
N ILE A 95 -6.08 9.43 -3.33
CA ILE A 95 -5.79 8.00 -3.46
C ILE A 95 -5.75 7.40 -2.06
N VAL A 96 -6.66 6.49 -1.75
CA VAL A 96 -6.60 5.69 -0.52
C VAL A 96 -5.66 4.51 -0.73
N VAL A 97 -4.72 4.30 0.19
CA VAL A 97 -3.82 3.15 0.17
C VAL A 97 -4.43 2.04 1.02
N VAL A 98 -4.67 0.89 0.41
CA VAL A 98 -5.12 -0.33 1.09
C VAL A 98 -3.95 -1.29 1.15
N GLY A 99 -3.44 -1.54 2.36
CA GLY A 99 -2.28 -2.38 2.60
C GLY A 99 -2.68 -3.84 2.77
N VAL A 100 -1.88 -4.76 2.23
CA VAL A 100 -2.04 -6.21 2.39
C VAL A 100 -0.75 -6.81 2.92
N ALA A 101 -0.85 -7.59 4.00
CA ALA A 101 0.27 -8.35 4.54
C ALA A 101 0.24 -9.77 3.96
N PHE A 102 1.21 -10.11 3.09
CA PHE A 102 1.32 -11.47 2.56
C PHE A 102 2.03 -12.39 3.55
N GLU A 103 1.49 -13.59 3.69
CA GLU A 103 2.04 -14.61 4.57
C GLU A 103 3.25 -15.29 3.95
N ASP A 104 4.15 -15.73 4.82
CA ASP A 104 5.15 -16.75 4.52
C ASP A 104 4.74 -18.04 5.27
N SER A 105 4.35 -19.06 4.52
CA SER A 105 3.93 -20.35 5.08
C SER A 105 5.03 -21.06 5.86
N ASP A 106 6.28 -20.73 5.54
CA ASP A 106 7.44 -21.43 6.06
C ASP A 106 8.06 -20.69 7.26
N ASN A 107 7.66 -19.42 7.49
CA ASN A 107 8.23 -18.60 8.56
C ASN A 107 7.23 -17.58 9.14
N GLN A 108 6.72 -17.85 10.34
CA GLN A 108 5.79 -16.95 11.05
C GLN A 108 6.40 -15.59 11.40
N ASN A 109 7.71 -15.49 11.62
CA ASN A 109 8.34 -14.19 11.90
C ASN A 109 8.31 -13.29 10.66
N HIS A 110 8.40 -13.86 9.47
CA HIS A 110 8.25 -13.10 8.22
C HIS A 110 6.81 -12.59 8.04
N THR A 111 5.81 -13.41 8.34
CA THR A 111 4.40 -12.98 8.35
C THR A 111 4.16 -11.87 9.37
N LEU A 112 4.68 -12.04 10.60
CA LEU A 112 4.59 -11.03 11.66
C LEU A 112 5.26 -9.73 11.24
N ALA A 113 6.44 -9.79 10.62
CA ALA A 113 7.14 -8.62 10.11
C ALA A 113 6.29 -7.86 9.07
N SER A 114 5.57 -8.56 8.19
CA SER A 114 4.72 -7.92 7.17
C SER A 114 3.57 -7.16 7.79
N ARG A 115 2.91 -7.78 8.76
CA ARG A 115 1.83 -7.17 9.54
C ARG A 115 2.30 -5.90 10.27
N LEU A 116 3.37 -6.02 11.05
CA LEU A 116 3.87 -4.91 11.87
C LEU A 116 4.43 -3.77 11.00
N SER A 117 5.01 -4.09 9.83
CA SER A 117 5.48 -3.09 8.86
C SER A 117 4.35 -2.25 8.24
N ILE A 118 3.09 -2.66 8.43
CA ILE A 118 1.92 -1.86 8.05
C ILE A 118 1.30 -1.19 9.29
N SER A 119 1.02 -1.96 10.35
CA SER A 119 0.23 -1.47 11.49
C SER A 119 0.98 -0.51 12.40
N GLU A 120 2.31 -0.67 12.52
CA GLU A 120 3.12 0.07 13.50
C GLU A 120 3.82 1.29 12.88
N VAL A 121 3.51 1.65 11.63
CA VAL A 121 4.12 2.82 10.98
C VAL A 121 3.49 4.11 11.53
N PRO A 122 4.25 5.00 12.18
CA PRO A 122 3.70 6.20 12.78
C PRO A 122 3.02 7.10 11.75
N LYS A 123 1.81 7.57 12.07
CA LYS A 123 1.01 8.48 11.24
C LYS A 123 0.72 7.97 9.81
N THR A 124 0.86 6.68 9.54
CA THR A 124 0.40 6.13 8.26
C THR A 124 -1.12 6.22 8.19
N GLN A 125 -1.62 6.39 6.97
CA GLN A 125 -3.06 6.33 6.65
C GLN A 125 -3.38 5.12 5.76
N VAL A 126 -2.49 4.12 5.74
CA VAL A 126 -2.76 2.84 5.10
C VAL A 126 -3.95 2.17 5.79
N VAL A 127 -4.99 1.85 5.00
CA VAL A 127 -6.11 1.05 5.48
C VAL A 127 -5.68 -0.41 5.48
N PHE A 128 -5.57 -0.99 6.67
CA PHE A 128 -5.14 -2.38 6.87
C PHE A 128 -6.23 -3.30 7.43
N SER A 129 -7.39 -2.74 7.78
CA SER A 129 -8.54 -3.52 8.23
C SER A 129 -9.85 -2.82 7.89
N ASP A 130 -10.93 -3.59 7.90
CA ASP A 130 -12.30 -3.09 7.93
C ASP A 130 -13.09 -3.75 9.08
N LYS A 131 -14.41 -3.61 9.06
CA LYS A 131 -15.30 -4.21 10.08
C LYS A 131 -15.30 -5.74 10.10
N LEU A 132 -14.81 -6.39 9.05
CA LEU A 132 -14.77 -7.84 8.91
C LEU A 132 -13.40 -8.44 9.27
N GLY A 133 -12.38 -7.59 9.44
CA GLY A 133 -11.05 -8.00 9.89
C GLY A 133 -9.92 -7.32 9.15
N SER A 134 -8.70 -7.78 9.43
CA SER A 134 -7.46 -7.32 8.81
C SER A 134 -7.27 -7.86 7.39
N PHE A 135 -6.51 -7.12 6.59
CA PHE A 135 -6.10 -7.49 5.22
C PHE A 135 -4.78 -8.27 5.24
N GLU A 136 -4.75 -9.30 6.06
CA GLU A 136 -3.67 -10.28 6.16
C GLU A 136 -4.22 -11.67 5.85
N ASP A 137 -3.39 -12.70 5.88
CA ASP A 137 -3.73 -14.08 5.54
C ASP A 137 -3.96 -14.38 4.04
N GLN A 138 -4.17 -15.66 3.73
CA GLN A 138 -4.42 -16.17 2.37
C GLN A 138 -5.61 -15.49 1.66
N ASN A 139 -6.55 -14.92 2.42
CA ASN A 139 -7.71 -14.18 1.94
C ASN A 139 -7.57 -12.66 2.11
N GLY A 140 -6.49 -12.17 2.72
CA GLY A 140 -6.27 -10.74 2.97
C GLY A 140 -6.38 -9.90 1.71
N PHE A 141 -5.82 -10.38 0.60
CA PHE A 141 -5.92 -9.69 -0.69
C PHE A 141 -7.35 -9.64 -1.24
N LEU A 142 -8.12 -10.73 -1.11
CA LEU A 142 -9.52 -10.76 -1.50
C LEU A 142 -10.36 -9.80 -0.65
N ARG A 143 -10.13 -9.75 0.67
CA ARG A 143 -10.79 -8.79 1.57
C ARG A 143 -10.45 -7.36 1.19
N ALA A 144 -9.18 -7.06 0.95
CA ALA A 144 -8.74 -5.75 0.46
C ALA A 144 -9.41 -5.37 -0.87
N CYS A 145 -9.54 -6.30 -1.80
CA CYS A 145 -10.27 -6.05 -3.05
C CYS A 145 -11.75 -5.76 -2.81
N ARG A 146 -12.43 -6.53 -1.95
CA ARG A 146 -13.84 -6.29 -1.60
C ARG A 146 -14.03 -4.94 -0.92
N PHE A 147 -13.14 -4.57 -0.01
CA PHE A 147 -13.13 -3.24 0.60
C PHE A 147 -12.87 -2.14 -0.45
N ALA A 148 -11.89 -2.32 -1.31
CA ALA A 148 -11.58 -1.36 -2.36
C ALA A 148 -12.76 -1.13 -3.32
N VAL A 149 -13.61 -2.13 -3.56
CA VAL A 149 -14.79 -2.02 -4.42
C VAL A 149 -16.02 -1.47 -3.69
N ASN A 150 -16.31 -1.97 -2.50
CA ASN A 150 -17.59 -1.77 -1.80
C ASN A 150 -17.48 -0.86 -0.58
N GLY A 151 -16.28 -0.73 -0.02
CA GLY A 151 -16.02 -0.03 1.22
C GLY A 151 -16.18 1.48 1.11
N VAL A 152 -16.52 2.08 2.25
CA VAL A 152 -16.45 3.52 2.46
C VAL A 152 -14.98 3.88 2.63
N LEU A 153 -14.47 4.72 1.75
CA LEU A 153 -13.09 5.17 1.81
C LEU A 153 -12.95 6.27 2.87
N PRO A 154 -11.92 6.20 3.73
CA PRO A 154 -11.66 7.28 4.68
C PRO A 154 -11.22 8.54 3.93
N ALA A 155 -11.46 9.69 4.55
CA ALA A 155 -10.84 10.94 4.12
C ALA A 155 -9.35 10.91 4.47
N ILE A 156 -8.52 11.36 3.54
CA ILE A 156 -7.08 11.50 3.77
C ILE A 156 -6.80 12.92 4.25
N ILE A 157 -6.05 13.03 5.33
CA ILE A 157 -5.58 14.30 5.90
C ILE A 157 -4.08 14.39 5.65
N LEU A 158 -3.60 15.50 5.07
CA LEU A 158 -2.17 15.66 4.91
C LEU A 158 -1.52 15.79 6.29
N PRO A 159 -0.56 14.92 6.62
CA PRO A 159 0.16 15.00 7.88
C PRO A 159 1.01 16.26 7.92
N GLU A 160 1.15 16.83 9.12
CA GLU A 160 2.14 17.88 9.36
C GLU A 160 3.55 17.27 9.22
N SER A 161 4.29 17.78 8.23
CA SER A 161 5.66 17.37 7.95
C SER A 161 6.59 17.85 9.06
N ARG A 162 7.39 16.94 9.63
CA ARG A 162 8.58 17.33 10.40
C ARG A 162 9.73 17.46 9.39
N PRO A 163 10.28 18.67 9.20
CA PRO A 163 11.40 18.83 8.29
C PRO A 163 12.58 17.95 8.76
N PRO A 164 13.30 17.29 7.85
CA PRO A 164 14.48 16.54 8.22
C PRO A 164 15.54 17.50 8.76
N GLU A 165 16.19 17.10 9.85
CA GLU A 165 17.28 17.86 10.46
C GLU A 165 18.58 17.07 10.34
N LEU A 166 19.62 17.72 9.81
CA LEU A 166 20.97 17.16 9.80
C LEU A 166 21.74 17.76 10.96
N LEU A 167 21.87 16.98 12.04
CA LEU A 167 22.64 17.37 13.21
C LEU A 167 24.12 17.00 13.04
N SER A 168 25.01 17.86 13.55
CA SER A 168 26.39 17.44 13.82
C SER A 168 26.41 16.42 14.96
N LEU A 169 27.50 15.65 15.08
CA LEU A 169 27.67 14.71 16.20
C LEU A 169 27.54 15.43 17.56
N GLU A 170 28.11 16.63 17.69
CA GLU A 170 28.04 17.42 18.92
C GLU A 170 26.60 17.80 19.29
N ASN A 171 25.82 18.30 18.32
CA ASN A 171 24.43 18.67 18.57
C ASN A 171 23.56 17.43 18.84
N ALA A 172 23.80 16.33 18.13
CA ALA A 172 23.10 15.07 18.38
C ALA A 172 23.37 14.54 19.81
N LEU A 173 24.59 14.66 20.32
CA LEU A 173 24.93 14.29 21.69
C LEU A 173 24.26 15.19 22.74
N LYS A 174 24.08 16.48 22.45
CA LYS A 174 23.38 17.41 23.35
C LYS A 174 21.89 17.10 23.49
N GLU A 175 21.26 16.56 22.45
CA GLU A 175 19.85 16.15 22.48
C GLU A 175 19.63 14.79 23.16
N ALA A 176 20.66 13.93 23.17
CA ALA A 176 20.56 12.55 23.66
C ALA A 176 20.86 12.36 25.15
N LEU A 177 21.49 13.36 25.79
CA LEU A 177 21.97 13.34 27.18
C LEU A 177 21.20 14.33 28.05
#